data_AF-H9M9D8-F1
#
_entry.id   AF-H9M9D8-F1
#
_cell.length_a   1.000
_cell.length_b   1.000
_cell.length_c   1.000
_cell.angle_alpha   90.00
_cell.angle_beta   90.00
_cell.angle_gamma   90.00
#
_symmetry.space_group_name_H-M   'P 1'
#
loop_
_entity.id
_entity.type
_entity.pdbx_description
1 polymer ?
#
loop_
_entity_poly.entity_id
_entity_poly.type
_entity_poly.pdbx_seq_one_letter_code
_entity_poly.pdbx_strand_id
1 'polypeptide(L)' 'MGQLGHRSLQYDNKELLPRRVVGLEGIKVKDIACGGIHTCAVTIKGSLYAWGGGQAGQLGLGPQN' A
#
# COMPACT_ATOMS: atom_id res chain seq x y z
N MET A 1 8.31 -4.37 -3.21
CA MET A 1 7.40 -5.54 -3.22
C MET A 1 6.16 -5.18 -2.42
N GLY A 2 5.01 -5.78 -2.73
CA GLY A 2 3.81 -5.65 -1.91
C GLY A 2 2.96 -4.40 -2.15
N GLN A 3 3.17 -3.67 -3.26
CA GLN A 3 2.41 -2.45 -3.59
C GLN A 3 0.91 -2.67 -3.80
N LEU A 4 0.48 -3.93 -3.96
CA LEU A 4 -0.94 -4.31 -3.98
C LEU A 4 -1.56 -4.40 -2.59
N GLY A 5 -0.78 -4.46 -1.51
CA GLY A 5 -1.30 -4.51 -0.13
C GLY A 5 -1.81 -5.88 0.32
N HIS A 6 -1.59 -6.95 -0.46
CA HIS A 6 -2.11 -8.29 -0.20
C HIS A 6 -1.17 -9.24 0.55
N ARG A 7 0.01 -8.76 0.97
CA ARG A 7 1.09 -9.58 1.59
C ARG A 7 1.48 -10.81 0.75
N SER A 8 1.27 -10.77 -0.57
CA SER A 8 1.81 -11.79 -1.46
C SER A 8 3.33 -11.71 -1.44
N LEU A 9 3.97 -12.78 -0.97
CA LEU A 9 5.43 -12.94 -0.97
C LEU A 9 5.95 -13.44 -2.33
N GLN A 10 5.06 -13.66 -3.30
CA GLN A 10 5.42 -14.32 -4.57
C GLN A 10 5.56 -13.28 -5.69
N TYR A 11 6.78 -13.13 -6.19
CA TYR A 11 7.13 -12.26 -7.32
C TYR A 11 6.48 -12.71 -8.63
N ASP A 12 6.37 -14.03 -8.84
CA ASP A 12 5.87 -14.61 -10.10
C ASP A 12 4.34 -14.78 -10.16
N ASN A 13 3.64 -14.57 -9.05
CA ASN A 13 2.19 -14.70 -9.03
C ASN A 13 1.54 -13.33 -9.22
N LYS A 14 1.58 -12.84 -10.47
CA LYS A 14 0.87 -11.62 -10.85
C LYS A 14 -0.63 -11.81 -10.61
N GLU A 15 -1.19 -10.99 -9.73
CA GLU A 15 -2.63 -10.97 -9.51
C GLU A 15 -3.30 -10.19 -10.67
N LEU A 16 -3.81 -10.93 -11.65
CA LEU A 16 -4.41 -10.37 -12.87
C LEU A 16 -5.87 -9.94 -12.70
N LEU A 17 -6.46 -10.25 -11.56
CA LEU A 17 -7.85 -9.93 -11.25
C LEU A 17 -7.92 -8.99 -10.04
N PRO A 18 -8.91 -8.08 -9.99
CA PRO A 18 -9.14 -7.27 -8.81
C PRO A 18 -9.31 -8.13 -7.55
N ARG A 19 -8.54 -7.80 -6.52
CA ARG A 19 -8.59 -8.45 -5.21
C ARG A 19 -8.73 -7.41 -4.12
N ARG A 20 -9.58 -7.71 -3.14
CA ARG A 20 -9.82 -6.82 -1.99
C ARG A 20 -8.60 -6.78 -1.07
N VAL A 21 -8.18 -5.56 -0.71
CA VAL A 21 -7.15 -5.32 0.31
C VAL A 21 -7.77 -5.50 1.70
N VAL A 22 -7.68 -6.72 2.24
CA VAL A 22 -8.26 -7.06 3.56
C VAL A 22 -7.70 -6.21 4.70
N GLY A 23 -6.46 -5.72 4.57
CA GLY A 23 -5.85 -4.82 5.55
C GLY A 23 -6.55 -3.46 5.72
N LEU A 24 -7.46 -3.10 4.80
CA LEU A 24 -8.27 -1.87 4.86
C LEU A 24 -9.73 -2.15 5.23
N GLU A 25 -10.07 -3.36 5.68
CA GLU A 25 -11.43 -3.69 6.07
C GLU A 25 -11.92 -2.79 7.21
N GLY A 26 -13.14 -2.25 7.07
CA GLY A 26 -13.71 -1.27 8.01
C GLY A 26 -13.12 0.14 7.93
N ILE A 27 -12.10 0.37 7.10
CA ILE A 27 -11.47 1.68 6.91
C ILE A 27 -12.13 2.39 5.71
N LYS A 28 -12.76 3.54 5.96
CA LYS A 28 -13.29 4.40 4.90
C LYS A 28 -12.17 5.20 4.27
N VAL A 29 -11.69 4.72 3.12
CA VAL A 29 -10.74 5.41 2.26
C VAL A 29 -11.43 6.56 1.53
N LYS A 30 -10.81 7.74 1.54
CA LYS A 30 -11.22 8.92 0.79
C LYS A 30 -10.53 9.01 -0.56
N ASP A 31 -9.22 8.76 -0.59
CA ASP A 31 -8.40 8.94 -1.79
C ASP A 31 -7.22 7.95 -1.83
N ILE A 32 -6.73 7.67 -3.04
CA ILE A 32 -5.64 6.73 -3.34
C ILE A 32 -4.65 7.37 -4.32
N ALA A 33 -3.35 7.15 -4.10
CA ALA A 33 -2.30 7.45 -5.07
C ALA A 33 -1.33 6.28 -5.23
N CYS A 34 -0.83 6.08 -6.45
CA CYS A 34 0.15 5.04 -6.78
C CYS A 34 1.41 5.68 -7.34
N GLY A 35 2.57 5.31 -6.80
CA GLY A 35 3.87 5.58 -7.40
C GLY A 35 4.41 4.37 -8.15
N GLY A 36 5.67 4.44 -8.60
CA GLY A 36 6.28 3.35 -9.38
C GLY A 36 6.33 2.01 -8.64
N ILE A 37 6.56 2.03 -7.32
CA ILE A 37 6.67 0.81 -6.50
C ILE A 37 5.93 0.88 -5.16
N HIS A 38 5.11 1.90 -4.92
CA HIS A 38 4.39 2.10 -3.66
C HIS A 38 2.98 2.63 -3.89
N THR A 39 2.13 2.49 -2.89
CA THR A 39 0.74 2.93 -2.90
C THR A 39 0.43 3.63 -1.58
N CYS A 40 -0.35 4.69 -1.64
CA CYS A 40 -0.79 5.46 -0.49
C CYS A 40 -2.32 5.59 -0.48
N ALA A 41 -2.90 5.60 0.72
CA ALA A 41 -4.33 5.82 0.94
C ALA A 41 -4.56 6.83 2.05
N VAL A 42 -5.44 7.80 1.81
CA VAL A 42 -5.91 8.74 2.82
C VAL A 42 -7.34 8.38 3.21
N THR A 43 -7.59 8.28 4.51
CA THR A 43 -8.94 8.01 5.04
C THR A 43 -9.77 9.27 5.18
N ILE A 44 -11.09 9.10 5.34
CA ILE A 44 -11.98 10.22 5.70
C ILE A 44 -11.62 10.88 7.04
N LYS A 45 -10.88 10.17 7.91
CA LYS A 45 -10.41 10.67 9.22
C LYS A 45 -9.05 11.37 9.13
N GLY A 46 -8.46 11.47 7.93
CA GLY A 46 -7.16 12.09 7.71
C GLY A 46 -5.95 11.18 7.98
N SER A 47 -6.14 9.93 8.39
CA SER A 47 -5.04 8.96 8.51
C SER A 47 -4.48 8.59 7.14
N LEU A 48 -3.15 8.55 7.04
CA LEU A 48 -2.39 8.12 5.86
C LEU A 48 -1.86 6.70 6.07
N TYR A 49 -2.08 5.83 5.08
CA TYR A 49 -1.48 4.50 4.98
C TYR A 49 -0.59 4.46 3.75
N ALA A 50 0.61 3.89 3.87
CA ALA A 50 1.52 3.66 2.75
C ALA A 50 2.05 2.23 2.79
N TRP A 51 2.13 1.58 1.63
CA TRP A 51 2.67 0.23 1.49
C TRP A 51 3.36 0.02 0.14
N GLY A 52 4.17 -1.03 0.04
CA GLY A 52 4.97 -1.34 -1.14
C GLY A 52 6.46 -1.21 -0.90
N GLY A 53 7.21 -0.75 -1.91
CA GLY A 53 8.63 -0.48 -1.81
C GLY A 53 8.92 0.75 -0.96
N GLY A 54 9.81 0.62 0.02
CA GLY A 54 10.22 1.68 0.95
C GLY A 54 11.71 2.00 0.93
N GLN A 55 12.46 1.43 -0.02
CA GLN A 55 13.93 1.53 -0.09
C GLN A 55 14.47 2.95 -0.29
N ALA A 56 13.64 3.87 -0.77
CA ALA A 56 13.99 5.28 -0.98
C ALA A 56 13.25 6.20 0.01
N GLY A 57 12.70 5.66 1.10
CA GLY A 57 11.98 6.43 2.11
C GLY A 57 10.55 6.84 1.71
N GLN A 58 10.05 6.43 0.54
CA GLN A 58 8.76 6.87 -0.01
C GLN A 58 7.53 6.46 0.81
N LEU A 59 7.68 5.54 1.78
CA LEU A 59 6.58 5.16 2.68
C LEU A 59 6.42 6.10 3.88
N GLY A 60 7.40 6.98 4.15
CA GLY A 60 7.32 7.96 5.23
C GLY A 60 7.26 7.36 6.64
N LEU A 61 7.84 6.17 6.86
CA LEU A 61 7.78 5.45 8.15
C LEU A 61 8.77 5.97 9.22
N GLY A 62 9.41 7.11 9.00
CA GLY A 62 10.48 7.63 9.86
C GLY A 62 11.88 7.14 9.48
N PRO A 63 12.91 7.50 10.26
CA PRO A 63 14.31 7.19 9.94
C PRO A 63 14.55 5.68 9.85
N GLN A 64 15.27 5.30 8.81
CA GLN A 64 15.74 3.95 8.53
C GLN A 64 17.15 3.84 9.11
N ASN A 65 17.25 3.54 10.41
CA ASN A 65 18.56 3.25 11.02
C ASN A 65 19.09 1.91 10.53
#